data_AF-A0A7R9HAC1-F1
#
_entry.id   AF-A0A7R9HAC1-F1
#
_cell.length_a   1.000
_cell.length_b   1.000
_cell.length_c   1.000
_cell.angle_alpha   90.00
_cell.angle_beta   90.00
_cell.angle_gamma   90.00
#
_symmetry.space_group_name_H-M   'P 1'
#
loop_
_entity.id
_entity.type
_entity.pdbx_description
1 polymer ?
#
loop_
_entity_poly.entity_id
_entity_poly.type
_entity_poly.pdbx_seq_one_letter_code
_entity_poly.pdbx_strand_id
1 'polypeptide(L)'
;MMFLTLCVVLPAVLALPARRSPNEACKYRVRSLIDRICVPEGNLEDCNNMAALSALRFSCVPARDRLECLEKIKEREADFSPVDPEDMYIASKLPDQDFQVFKEIRTKEEPAEEFRYEAVALVHKNLDINSVEELRGLKSCHTGVGRNVGYKIPITKLTKMGVLGPHNDPDLTARENELKALSSFFTKACLVGKWSADPAHNTRLKSTYSNLCELCEHPEICDYPDKFSGYDGAIKCLAENGGEVAWTKVYYVKKHFGLPIGGVAPQTPVADVHPEDFAYLCPDGSKKPITGPACRWAARPWQGFLINNDLVSSVSDLRTQVSLANTEGVESNADWLNKVLTINNKTLAIDNEQPISPQAYLDKGIKKIYI
;
A
#
# COMPACT_ATOMS: atom_id res chain seq x y z
N MET A 1 85.96 23.45 -36.81
CA MET A 1 86.85 22.42 -37.40
C MET A 1 86.02 21.21 -37.75
N MET A 2 86.39 20.51 -38.82
CA MET A 2 85.66 19.35 -39.38
C MET A 2 86.30 18.02 -38.91
N PHE A 3 85.86 16.89 -39.48
CA PHE A 3 86.25 15.48 -39.23
C PHE A 3 85.47 14.80 -38.07
N LEU A 4 84.64 13.75 -38.24
CA LEU A 4 84.79 12.42 -38.91
C LEU A 4 85.99 11.63 -38.36
N THR A 5 85.94 10.34 -38.01
CA THR A 5 84.94 9.25 -38.15
C THR A 5 85.09 8.30 -36.92
N LEU A 6 84.49 7.12 -36.72
CA LEU A 6 83.83 6.09 -37.55
C LEU A 6 82.74 5.36 -36.72
N CYS A 7 81.86 4.57 -37.35
CA CYS A 7 80.89 3.71 -36.67
C CYS A 7 81.43 2.28 -36.40
N VAL A 8 80.98 1.66 -35.31
CA VAL A 8 80.78 0.20 -35.23
C VAL A 8 79.40 -0.03 -34.60
N VAL A 9 78.56 -0.84 -35.27
CA VAL A 9 77.19 -1.14 -34.84
C VAL A 9 77.14 -2.57 -34.32
N LEU A 10 76.70 -2.76 -33.07
CA LEU A 10 76.21 -4.04 -32.57
C LEU A 10 74.69 -3.93 -32.32
N PRO A 11 73.91 -5.01 -32.56
CA PRO A 11 72.46 -4.95 -32.45
C PRO A 11 72.03 -4.97 -30.97
N ALA A 12 71.40 -3.88 -30.52
CA ALA A 12 70.70 -3.86 -29.24
C ALA A 12 69.41 -4.69 -29.35
N VAL A 13 69.29 -5.72 -28.52
CA VAL A 13 68.10 -6.57 -28.46
C VAL A 13 66.92 -5.76 -27.94
N LEU A 14 65.90 -5.57 -28.79
CA LEU A 14 64.65 -4.92 -28.44
C LEU A 14 63.85 -5.79 -27.45
N ALA A 15 63.99 -5.51 -26.16
CA ALA A 15 63.08 -6.02 -25.15
C ALA A 15 61.70 -5.36 -25.32
N LEU A 16 60.74 -6.09 -25.87
CA LEU A 16 59.34 -5.66 -25.94
C LEU A 16 58.79 -5.44 -24.51
N PRO A 17 58.09 -4.32 -24.23
CA PRO A 17 57.46 -4.13 -22.94
C PRO A 17 56.33 -5.16 -22.77
N ALA A 18 56.38 -5.93 -21.69
CA ALA A 18 55.37 -6.93 -21.38
C ALA A 18 53.97 -6.30 -21.29
N ARG A 19 52.99 -6.92 -21.95
CA ARG A 19 51.57 -6.56 -21.82
C ARG A 19 51.17 -6.68 -20.34
N ARG A 20 50.79 -5.57 -19.70
CA ARG A 20 50.04 -5.63 -18.45
C ARG A 20 48.70 -6.30 -18.73
N SER A 21 48.40 -7.40 -18.04
CA SER A 21 47.03 -7.92 -18.00
C SER A 21 46.14 -6.92 -17.27
N PRO A 22 44.89 -6.71 -17.72
CA PRO A 22 43.88 -6.11 -16.89
C PRO A 22 43.43 -7.18 -15.89
N ASN A 23 44.17 -7.33 -14.78
CA ASN A 23 43.67 -8.13 -13.67
C ASN A 23 42.44 -7.43 -13.09
N GLU A 24 41.28 -8.01 -13.35
CA GLU A 24 40.01 -7.65 -12.74
C GLU A 24 40.19 -7.62 -11.22
N ALA A 25 40.20 -6.42 -10.64
CA ALA A 25 40.02 -6.23 -9.21
C ALA A 25 38.54 -6.45 -8.87
N CYS A 26 38.06 -7.68 -9.08
CA CYS A 26 36.77 -8.13 -8.59
C CYS A 26 36.84 -8.15 -7.06
N LYS A 27 36.54 -6.99 -6.46
CA LYS A 27 36.48 -6.81 -5.01
C LYS A 27 35.35 -7.67 -4.48
N TYR A 28 35.68 -8.90 -4.07
CA TYR A 28 34.89 -9.65 -3.11
C TYR A 28 34.78 -8.80 -1.83
N ARG A 29 33.74 -7.96 -1.75
CA ARG A 29 33.32 -7.33 -0.50
C ARG A 29 32.89 -8.49 0.40
N VAL A 30 33.73 -8.80 1.39
CA VAL A 30 33.33 -9.67 2.51
C VAL A 30 32.09 -9.01 3.13
N ARG A 31 30.93 -9.68 3.06
CA ARG A 31 29.65 -9.12 3.51
C ARG A 31 29.77 -8.74 4.99
N SER A 32 29.42 -7.50 5.32
CA SER A 32 29.24 -7.06 6.69
C SER A 32 28.18 -7.95 7.35
N LEU A 33 28.45 -8.45 8.56
CA LEU A 33 27.44 -9.15 9.36
C LEU A 33 26.36 -8.20 9.92
N ILE A 34 26.54 -6.89 9.75
CA ILE A 34 25.64 -5.82 10.19
C ILE A 34 24.95 -5.24 8.95
N ASP A 35 23.62 -5.30 8.92
CA ASP A 35 22.79 -4.73 7.85
C ASP A 35 22.50 -3.24 8.13
N ARG A 36 22.63 -2.38 7.13
CA ARG A 36 22.44 -0.92 7.26
C ARG A 36 21.02 -0.51 6.93
N ILE A 37 20.22 -0.17 7.94
CA ILE A 37 18.89 0.38 7.74
C ILE A 37 18.98 1.90 7.52
N CYS A 38 18.35 2.40 6.46
CA CYS A 38 18.20 3.84 6.24
C CYS A 38 16.94 4.38 6.91
N VAL A 39 17.09 5.48 7.66
CA VAL A 39 16.01 6.17 8.36
C VAL A 39 16.08 7.69 8.16
N PRO A 40 14.95 8.42 8.16
CA PRO A 40 14.95 9.87 8.25
C PRO A 40 15.68 10.35 9.51
N GLU A 41 16.37 11.50 9.45
CA GLU A 41 17.13 12.09 10.57
C GLU A 41 16.31 12.18 11.88
N GLY A 42 15.04 12.57 11.79
CA GLY A 42 14.12 12.65 12.94
C GLY A 42 13.84 11.32 13.66
N ASN A 43 14.24 10.19 13.06
CA ASN A 43 14.04 8.83 13.59
C ASN A 43 15.40 8.13 13.88
N LEU A 44 16.52 8.84 13.79
CA LEU A 44 17.87 8.30 13.99
C LEU A 44 18.10 7.79 15.42
N GLU A 45 17.62 8.52 16.44
CA GLU A 45 17.76 8.11 17.84
C GLU A 45 17.00 6.81 18.12
N ASP A 46 15.74 6.72 17.65
CA ASP A 46 14.94 5.50 17.73
C ASP A 46 15.60 4.32 17.01
N CYS A 47 16.23 4.57 15.86
CA CYS A 47 17.00 3.56 15.14
C CYS A 47 18.22 3.09 15.95
N ASN A 48 18.97 4.01 16.56
CA ASN A 48 20.12 3.66 17.40
C ASN A 48 19.69 2.86 18.65
N ASN A 49 18.52 3.17 19.22
CA ASN A 49 17.92 2.40 20.32
C ASN A 49 17.56 0.96 19.88
N MET A 50 17.06 0.77 18.66
CA MET A 50 16.87 -0.57 18.08
C MET A 50 18.21 -1.29 17.84
N ALA A 51 19.20 -0.60 17.24
CA ALA A 51 20.50 -1.16 16.92
C ALA A 51 21.38 -1.50 18.14
N ALA A 52 21.08 -0.92 19.31
CA ALA A 52 21.73 -1.23 20.58
C ALA A 52 21.30 -2.59 21.18
N LEU A 53 20.22 -3.20 20.68
CA LEU A 53 19.78 -4.53 21.13
C LEU A 53 20.74 -5.60 20.61
N SER A 54 21.42 -6.29 21.53
CA SER A 54 22.48 -7.27 21.21
C SER A 54 22.04 -8.47 20.35
N ALA A 55 20.73 -8.73 20.28
CA ALA A 55 20.14 -9.75 19.41
C ALA A 55 20.01 -9.30 17.93
N LEU A 56 20.07 -7.99 17.67
CA LEU A 56 19.91 -7.38 16.34
C LEU A 56 21.25 -6.92 15.77
N ARG A 57 21.49 -7.20 14.49
CA ARG A 57 22.70 -6.79 13.76
C ARG A 57 22.40 -5.66 12.79
N PHE A 58 21.96 -4.52 13.33
CA PHE A 58 21.67 -3.33 12.53
C PHE A 58 22.65 -2.20 12.77
N SER A 59 22.78 -1.33 11.78
CA SER A 59 23.40 0.00 11.91
C SER A 59 22.55 1.01 11.16
N CYS A 60 22.51 2.23 11.67
CA CYS A 60 21.59 3.27 11.21
C CYS A 60 22.28 4.25 10.27
N VAL A 61 21.70 4.43 9.09
CA VAL A 61 22.14 5.42 8.09
C VAL A 61 21.11 6.54 8.06
N PRO A 62 21.43 7.76 8.51
CA PRO A 62 20.52 8.90 8.40
C PRO A 62 20.40 9.37 6.96
N ALA A 63 19.23 9.90 6.63
CA ALA A 63 18.92 10.64 5.42
C ALA A 63 17.92 11.76 5.75
N ARG A 64 17.85 12.81 4.92
CA ARG A 64 16.88 13.90 5.09
C ARG A 64 15.43 13.39 5.08
N ASP A 65 15.12 12.44 4.20
CA ASP A 65 13.79 11.89 3.99
C ASP A 65 13.85 10.47 3.37
N ARG A 66 12.67 9.86 3.14
CA ARG A 66 12.56 8.52 2.54
C ARG A 66 13.06 8.45 1.09
N LEU A 67 13.07 9.55 0.35
CA LEU A 67 13.52 9.58 -1.04
C LEU A 67 15.05 9.53 -1.10
N GLU A 68 15.73 10.29 -0.24
CA GLU A 68 17.18 10.16 -0.07
C GLU A 68 17.55 8.75 0.44
N CYS A 69 16.71 8.09 1.26
CA CYS A 69 16.95 6.68 1.57
C CYS A 69 16.91 5.75 0.34
N LEU A 70 16.09 6.01 -0.67
CA LEU A 70 16.14 5.26 -1.93
C LEU A 70 17.47 5.48 -2.66
N GLU A 71 17.92 6.74 -2.72
CA GLU A 71 19.23 7.12 -3.30
C GLU A 71 20.37 6.39 -2.58
N LYS A 72 20.41 6.44 -1.24
CA LYS A 72 21.41 5.75 -0.41
C LYS A 72 21.42 4.24 -0.56
N ILE A 73 20.26 3.59 -0.75
CA ILE A 73 20.19 2.14 -1.01
C ILE A 73 20.71 1.82 -2.42
N LYS A 74 20.37 2.63 -3.42
CA LYS A 74 20.86 2.50 -4.80
C LYS A 74 22.38 2.67 -4.87
N GLU A 75 22.93 3.63 -4.13
CA GLU A 75 24.36 3.92 -4.06
C GLU A 75 25.14 3.01 -3.10
N ARG A 76 24.45 2.06 -2.45
CA ARG A 76 25.00 1.12 -1.46
C ARG A 76 25.64 1.83 -0.25
N GLU A 77 25.18 3.04 0.09
CA GLU A 77 25.43 3.69 1.39
C GLU A 77 24.60 3.06 2.51
N ALA A 78 23.39 2.61 2.18
CA ALA A 78 22.52 1.80 3.01
C ALA A 78 22.17 0.46 2.32
N ASP A 79 21.60 -0.46 3.08
CA ASP A 79 21.22 -1.80 2.61
C ASP A 79 19.71 -1.92 2.40
N PHE A 80 18.89 -1.40 3.33
CA PHE A 80 17.42 -1.47 3.24
C PHE A 80 16.67 -0.34 3.96
N SER A 81 15.37 -0.18 3.68
CA SER A 81 14.47 0.74 4.39
C SER A 81 12.99 0.33 4.20
N PRO A 82 12.05 0.64 5.13
CA PRO A 82 10.63 0.44 4.93
C PRO A 82 10.02 1.43 3.92
N VAL A 83 9.27 0.89 2.96
CA VAL A 83 8.70 1.61 1.82
C VAL A 83 7.19 1.40 1.69
N ASP A 84 6.50 2.43 1.25
CA ASP A 84 5.11 2.35 0.82
C ASP A 84 5.05 2.07 -0.69
N PRO A 85 3.90 1.59 -1.23
CA PRO A 85 3.70 1.46 -2.68
C PRO A 85 4.03 2.75 -3.47
N GLU A 86 3.86 3.91 -2.85
CA GLU A 86 4.18 5.22 -3.39
C GLU A 86 5.70 5.44 -3.51
N ASP A 87 6.50 5.04 -2.50
CA ASP A 87 7.97 5.07 -2.58
C ASP A 87 8.50 4.01 -3.56
N MET A 88 7.89 2.82 -3.57
CA MET A 88 8.18 1.76 -4.56
C MET A 88 7.97 2.25 -5.99
N TYR A 89 6.97 3.10 -6.24
CA TYR A 89 6.75 3.69 -7.56
C TYR A 89 7.89 4.63 -7.94
N ILE A 90 8.34 5.50 -7.02
CA ILE A 90 9.48 6.40 -7.24
C ILE A 90 10.76 5.58 -7.48
N ALA A 91 11.02 4.58 -6.63
CA ALA A 91 12.13 3.65 -6.75
C ALA A 91 12.18 2.97 -8.12
N SER A 92 11.03 2.59 -8.69
CA SER A 92 10.95 1.96 -10.02
C SER A 92 11.24 2.89 -11.20
N LYS A 93 11.24 4.21 -10.98
CA LYS A 93 11.55 5.24 -12.00
C LYS A 93 12.95 5.84 -11.87
N LEU A 94 13.72 5.49 -10.83
CA LEU A 94 15.11 5.92 -10.73
C LEU A 94 15.94 5.28 -11.87
N PRO A 95 16.79 6.05 -12.58
CA PRO A 95 17.70 5.48 -13.58
C PRO A 95 18.61 4.41 -12.97
N ASP A 96 18.92 3.36 -13.73
CA ASP A 96 19.85 2.29 -13.35
C ASP A 96 19.58 1.66 -11.97
N GLN A 97 18.30 1.64 -11.57
CA GLN A 97 17.85 1.03 -10.33
C GLN A 97 17.75 -0.50 -10.46
N ASP A 98 18.08 -1.19 -9.38
CA ASP A 98 18.05 -2.64 -9.28
C ASP A 98 17.38 -3.11 -7.97
N PHE A 99 16.39 -2.34 -7.49
CA PHE A 99 15.76 -2.62 -6.21
C PHE A 99 14.90 -3.89 -6.22
N GLN A 100 14.74 -4.51 -5.05
CA GLN A 100 13.82 -5.61 -4.80
C GLN A 100 13.04 -5.37 -3.49
N VAL A 101 11.73 -5.58 -3.54
CA VAL A 101 10.87 -5.72 -2.35
C VAL A 101 11.05 -7.14 -1.82
N PHE A 102 11.44 -7.31 -0.56
CA PHE A 102 11.82 -8.63 -0.01
C PHE A 102 10.99 -9.11 1.20
N LYS A 103 10.20 -8.21 1.79
CA LYS A 103 9.21 -8.45 2.85
C LYS A 103 8.06 -7.47 2.69
N GLU A 104 6.90 -7.84 3.21
CA GLU A 104 5.67 -7.06 3.24
C GLU A 104 5.26 -6.77 4.70
N ILE A 105 4.69 -5.59 4.95
CA ILE A 105 4.11 -5.21 6.25
C ILE A 105 2.59 -5.43 6.14
N ARG A 106 2.13 -6.57 6.66
CA ARG A 106 0.73 -7.01 6.63
C ARG A 106 0.04 -6.77 7.98
N THR A 107 -1.29 -6.83 8.04
CA THR A 107 -2.02 -6.81 9.33
C THR A 107 -2.04 -8.20 9.97
N LYS A 108 -2.11 -8.27 11.30
CA LYS A 108 -2.33 -9.52 12.05
C LYS A 108 -3.69 -10.16 11.75
N GLU A 109 -4.65 -9.37 11.27
CA GLU A 109 -5.99 -9.82 10.83
C GLU A 109 -5.95 -10.44 9.42
N GLU A 110 -5.01 -10.03 8.56
CA GLU A 110 -4.96 -10.37 7.13
C GLU A 110 -3.54 -10.82 6.67
N PRO A 111 -2.84 -11.71 7.40
CA PRO A 111 -1.43 -12.04 7.11
C PRO A 111 -1.25 -12.77 5.77
N ALA A 112 -2.30 -13.42 5.26
CA ALA A 112 -2.28 -14.20 4.02
C ALA A 112 -2.79 -13.44 2.78
N GLU A 113 -3.47 -12.30 2.92
CA GLU A 113 -4.07 -11.61 1.77
C GLU A 113 -3.00 -10.91 0.90
N GLU A 114 -3.13 -10.99 -0.42
CA GLU A 114 -2.15 -10.46 -1.38
C GLU A 114 -2.07 -8.92 -1.39
N PHE A 115 -3.17 -8.24 -1.04
CA PHE A 115 -3.28 -6.77 -1.08
C PHE A 115 -3.84 -6.22 0.22
N ARG A 116 -3.33 -5.04 0.62
CA ARG A 116 -3.81 -4.30 1.80
C ARG A 116 -5.27 -3.88 1.69
N TYR A 117 -5.67 -3.52 0.48
CA TYR A 117 -7.03 -3.15 0.13
C TYR A 117 -7.35 -3.72 -1.25
N GLU A 118 -8.39 -4.53 -1.35
CA GLU A 118 -9.07 -4.83 -2.61
C GLU A 118 -10.47 -4.21 -2.55
N ALA A 119 -10.62 -3.02 -3.12
CA ALA A 119 -11.87 -2.27 -3.06
C ALA A 119 -12.93 -2.89 -3.97
N VAL A 120 -14.14 -3.08 -3.46
CA VAL A 120 -15.29 -3.63 -4.18
C VAL A 120 -16.55 -2.83 -3.91
N ALA A 121 -17.42 -2.77 -4.91
CA ALA A 121 -18.83 -2.46 -4.72
C ALA A 121 -19.58 -3.79 -4.52
N LEU A 122 -20.30 -3.90 -3.41
CA LEU A 122 -21.21 -4.99 -3.09
C LEU A 122 -22.64 -4.50 -3.32
N VAL A 123 -23.47 -5.28 -4.00
CA VAL A 123 -24.88 -4.96 -4.27
C VAL A 123 -25.76 -6.17 -4.00
N HIS A 124 -27.05 -5.95 -3.82
CA HIS A 124 -28.03 -7.04 -3.91
C HIS A 124 -28.01 -7.63 -5.33
N LYS A 125 -28.04 -8.96 -5.43
CA LYS A 125 -27.96 -9.69 -6.70
C LYS A 125 -29.13 -9.35 -7.62
N ASN A 126 -30.32 -9.19 -7.04
CA ASN A 126 -31.57 -8.83 -7.72
C ASN A 126 -31.76 -7.32 -8.01
N LEU A 127 -30.85 -6.44 -7.56
CA LEU A 127 -30.89 -5.02 -7.91
C LEU A 127 -30.90 -4.87 -9.44
N ASP A 128 -31.86 -4.17 -10.03
CA ASP A 128 -31.84 -3.90 -11.47
C ASP A 128 -30.80 -2.81 -11.75
N ILE A 129 -29.61 -3.24 -12.18
CA ILE A 129 -28.50 -2.37 -12.55
C ILE A 129 -27.68 -3.04 -13.65
N ASN A 130 -27.54 -2.35 -14.77
CA ASN A 130 -26.95 -2.83 -16.02
C ASN A 130 -25.75 -1.98 -16.46
N SER A 131 -25.53 -0.82 -15.81
CA SER A 131 -24.45 0.13 -16.09
C SER A 131 -23.90 0.74 -14.79
N VAL A 132 -22.76 1.44 -14.86
CA VAL A 132 -22.18 2.12 -13.67
C VAL A 132 -22.89 3.47 -13.42
N GLU A 133 -23.45 4.05 -14.47
CA GLU A 133 -24.23 5.28 -14.50
C GLU A 133 -25.50 5.16 -13.63
N GLU A 134 -26.13 3.98 -13.64
CA GLU A 134 -27.28 3.59 -12.81
C GLU A 134 -26.99 3.50 -11.30
N LEU A 135 -25.74 3.66 -10.86
CA LEU A 135 -25.45 3.95 -9.45
C LEU A 135 -26.05 5.29 -8.98
N ARG A 136 -26.36 6.19 -9.92
CA ARG A 136 -27.00 7.48 -9.62
C ARG A 136 -28.42 7.26 -9.12
N GLY A 137 -28.72 7.87 -7.99
CA GLY A 137 -30.02 7.77 -7.30
C GLY A 137 -30.09 6.64 -6.28
N LEU A 138 -29.13 5.70 -6.27
CA LEU A 138 -29.11 4.62 -5.29
C LEU A 138 -28.80 5.11 -3.86
N LYS A 139 -29.03 4.21 -2.91
CA LYS A 139 -28.69 4.32 -1.49
C LYS A 139 -27.33 3.68 -1.22
N SER A 140 -26.40 4.43 -0.64
CA SER A 140 -24.98 4.05 -0.57
C SER A 140 -24.42 3.86 0.83
N CYS A 141 -23.65 2.80 1.03
CA CYS A 141 -23.09 2.42 2.32
C CYS A 141 -21.58 2.54 2.28
N HIS A 142 -21.02 3.43 3.10
CA HIS A 142 -19.60 3.78 3.06
C HIS A 142 -18.89 3.44 4.36
N THR A 143 -17.60 3.07 4.27
CA THR A 143 -16.79 2.82 5.48
C THR A 143 -16.59 4.05 6.38
N GLY A 144 -16.97 5.25 5.90
CA GLY A 144 -16.76 6.56 6.52
C GLY A 144 -15.82 7.47 5.73
N VAL A 145 -15.91 8.78 5.99
CA VAL A 145 -15.24 9.87 5.24
C VAL A 145 -13.71 9.72 5.19
N GLY A 146 -13.10 10.10 4.07
CA GLY A 146 -11.64 10.14 3.89
C GLY A 146 -10.92 8.78 3.80
N ARG A 147 -11.64 7.66 4.00
CA ARG A 147 -11.09 6.29 3.91
C ARG A 147 -10.86 5.86 2.46
N ASN A 148 -10.05 4.82 2.25
CA ASN A 148 -9.67 4.40 0.91
C ASN A 148 -10.84 3.73 0.16
N VAL A 149 -11.20 2.50 0.54
CA VAL A 149 -12.18 1.69 -0.23
C VAL A 149 -13.60 2.25 -0.20
N GLY A 150 -14.00 2.83 0.94
CA GLY A 150 -15.34 3.36 1.14
C GLY A 150 -15.54 4.83 0.77
N TYR A 151 -14.53 5.55 0.26
CA TYR A 151 -14.69 6.98 -0.04
C TYR A 151 -13.78 7.44 -1.19
N LYS A 152 -12.46 7.46 -0.98
CA LYS A 152 -11.50 7.96 -1.99
C LYS A 152 -11.55 7.19 -3.30
N ILE A 153 -11.62 5.85 -3.23
CA ILE A 153 -11.63 4.98 -4.42
C ILE A 153 -12.93 5.16 -5.24
N PRO A 154 -14.16 5.06 -4.67
CA PRO A 154 -15.37 5.29 -5.44
C PRO A 154 -15.43 6.70 -6.05
N ILE A 155 -15.10 7.76 -5.28
CA ILE A 155 -15.01 9.13 -5.84
C ILE A 155 -14.05 9.14 -7.03
N THR A 156 -12.80 8.71 -6.84
CA THR A 156 -11.78 8.74 -7.91
C THR A 156 -12.20 7.97 -9.17
N LYS A 157 -12.87 6.83 -9.00
CA LYS A 157 -13.24 5.95 -10.13
C LYS A 157 -14.45 6.48 -10.87
N LEU A 158 -15.53 6.81 -10.17
CA LEU A 158 -16.74 7.38 -10.77
C LEU A 158 -16.46 8.74 -11.44
N THR A 159 -15.55 9.55 -10.88
CA THR A 159 -15.03 10.76 -11.53
C THR A 159 -14.32 10.46 -12.85
N LYS A 160 -13.38 9.50 -12.86
CA LYS A 160 -12.62 9.15 -14.08
C LYS A 160 -13.49 8.52 -15.16
N MET A 161 -14.62 7.91 -14.78
CA MET A 161 -15.63 7.39 -15.70
C MET A 161 -16.60 8.48 -16.20
N GLY A 162 -16.55 9.70 -15.67
CA GLY A 162 -17.53 10.77 -15.98
C GLY A 162 -18.91 10.56 -15.35
N VAL A 163 -19.05 9.55 -14.48
CA VAL A 163 -20.31 9.15 -13.83
C VAL A 163 -20.63 10.06 -12.64
N LEU A 164 -19.63 10.35 -11.80
CA LEU A 164 -19.77 11.32 -10.71
C LEU A 164 -19.74 12.75 -11.29
N GLY A 165 -20.62 13.62 -10.78
CA GLY A 165 -20.71 15.01 -11.24
C GLY A 165 -19.45 15.84 -10.98
N PRO A 166 -19.32 17.02 -11.63
CA PRO A 166 -18.21 17.94 -11.38
C PRO A 166 -18.19 18.38 -9.91
N HIS A 167 -16.98 18.48 -9.36
CA HIS A 167 -16.70 18.76 -7.95
C HIS A 167 -15.38 19.54 -7.82
N ASN A 168 -15.31 20.61 -8.61
CA ASN A 168 -14.22 21.55 -8.72
C ASN A 168 -14.74 23.00 -8.60
N ASP A 169 -15.83 23.18 -7.85
CA ASP A 169 -16.45 24.46 -7.53
C ASP A 169 -15.45 25.30 -6.70
N PRO A 170 -14.93 26.43 -7.20
CA PRO A 170 -13.85 27.17 -6.55
C PRO A 170 -14.29 27.87 -5.26
N ASP A 171 -15.61 28.08 -5.09
CA ASP A 171 -16.19 28.70 -3.89
C ASP A 171 -16.33 27.69 -2.73
N LEU A 172 -16.08 26.39 -3.00
CA LEU A 172 -16.19 25.30 -2.02
C LEU A 172 -14.83 24.66 -1.75
N THR A 173 -14.62 24.24 -0.50
CA THR A 173 -13.42 23.44 -0.16
C THR A 173 -13.41 22.13 -0.94
N ALA A 174 -12.23 21.54 -1.17
CA ALA A 174 -12.11 20.25 -1.86
C ALA A 174 -12.98 19.15 -1.20
N ARG A 175 -13.05 19.13 0.14
CA ARG A 175 -13.92 18.21 0.90
C ARG A 175 -15.41 18.50 0.71
N GLU A 176 -15.81 19.77 0.68
CA GLU A 176 -17.21 20.12 0.46
C GLU A 176 -17.66 19.80 -0.97
N ASN A 177 -16.76 19.98 -1.94
CA ASN A 177 -16.92 19.47 -3.30
C ASN A 177 -17.15 17.95 -3.33
N GLU A 178 -16.31 17.15 -2.66
CA GLU A 178 -16.47 15.68 -2.53
C GLU A 178 -17.86 15.31 -1.93
N LEU A 179 -18.29 16.02 -0.87
CA LEU A 179 -19.56 15.77 -0.19
C LEU A 179 -20.77 16.17 -1.04
N LYS A 180 -20.74 17.37 -1.66
CA LYS A 180 -21.77 17.86 -2.59
C LYS A 180 -21.96 16.89 -3.76
N ALA A 181 -20.87 16.34 -4.30
CA ALA A 181 -20.92 15.37 -5.39
C ALA A 181 -21.60 14.06 -4.98
N LEU A 182 -21.21 13.47 -3.85
CA LEU A 182 -21.85 12.25 -3.33
C LEU A 182 -23.32 12.48 -2.97
N SER A 183 -23.62 13.59 -2.29
CA SER A 183 -24.98 13.98 -1.86
C SER A 183 -25.93 14.19 -3.05
N SER A 184 -25.40 14.72 -4.16
CA SER A 184 -26.16 14.91 -5.41
C SER A 184 -26.23 13.65 -6.28
N PHE A 185 -25.42 12.62 -5.98
CA PHE A 185 -25.32 11.40 -6.78
C PHE A 185 -26.12 10.25 -6.16
N PHE A 186 -26.12 10.10 -4.84
CA PHE A 186 -26.87 9.10 -4.10
C PHE A 186 -28.07 9.74 -3.39
N THR A 187 -29.23 9.06 -3.36
CA THR A 187 -30.42 9.62 -2.68
C THR A 187 -30.24 9.66 -1.17
N LYS A 188 -29.69 8.59 -0.59
CA LYS A 188 -29.30 8.47 0.82
C LYS A 188 -27.95 7.79 0.95
N ALA A 189 -27.25 8.01 2.05
CA ALA A 189 -26.07 7.24 2.38
C ALA A 189 -25.90 7.00 3.89
N CYS A 190 -24.96 6.13 4.25
CA CYS A 190 -24.24 6.26 5.52
C CYS A 190 -22.77 6.58 5.26
N LEU A 191 -22.36 7.78 5.65
CA LEU A 191 -21.00 8.29 5.53
C LEU A 191 -20.54 8.95 6.84
N VAL A 192 -20.29 8.14 7.86
CA VAL A 192 -19.87 8.67 9.17
C VAL A 192 -18.50 9.36 9.16
N GLY A 193 -18.27 10.15 10.20
CA GLY A 193 -16.97 10.65 10.63
C GLY A 193 -16.93 12.16 10.79
N LYS A 194 -15.73 12.68 11.06
CA LYS A 194 -15.44 14.12 11.04
C LYS A 194 -15.19 14.58 9.60
N TRP A 195 -16.21 15.20 9.01
CA TRP A 195 -16.18 15.72 7.66
C TRP A 195 -15.26 16.95 7.56
N SER A 196 -15.20 17.77 8.61
CA SER A 196 -14.19 18.81 8.82
C SER A 196 -13.45 18.59 10.14
N ALA A 197 -12.21 19.09 10.25
CA ALA A 197 -11.48 19.15 11.51
C ALA A 197 -12.05 20.24 12.44
N ASP A 198 -12.60 21.32 11.87
CA ASP A 198 -13.31 22.35 12.62
C ASP A 198 -14.74 21.89 12.98
N PRO A 199 -15.14 21.91 14.27
CA PRO A 199 -16.45 21.43 14.69
C PRO A 199 -17.64 22.18 14.08
N ALA A 200 -17.55 23.50 13.92
CA ALA A 200 -18.66 24.31 13.41
C ALA A 200 -18.90 24.01 11.92
N HIS A 201 -17.84 23.95 11.12
CA HIS A 201 -17.90 23.52 9.72
C HIS A 201 -18.37 22.06 9.59
N ASN A 202 -17.92 21.16 10.46
CA ASN A 202 -18.37 19.76 10.46
C ASN A 202 -19.89 19.65 10.66
N THR A 203 -20.44 20.38 11.64
CA THR A 203 -21.90 20.43 11.90
C THR A 203 -22.64 21.08 10.74
N ARG A 204 -22.14 22.20 10.18
CA ARG A 204 -22.74 22.83 8.99
C ARG A 204 -22.81 21.86 7.82
N LEU A 205 -21.71 21.18 7.50
CA LEU A 205 -21.64 20.24 6.37
C LEU A 205 -22.64 19.09 6.56
N LYS A 206 -22.71 18.48 7.76
CA LYS A 206 -23.69 17.42 8.08
C LYS A 206 -25.13 17.89 7.99
N SER A 207 -25.43 19.14 8.37
CA SER A 207 -26.76 19.72 8.17
C SER A 207 -27.05 20.07 6.70
N THR A 208 -26.03 20.35 5.88
CA THR A 208 -26.18 20.75 4.47
C THR A 208 -26.37 19.52 3.57
N TYR A 209 -25.65 18.43 3.85
CA TYR A 209 -25.65 17.19 3.08
C TYR A 209 -26.18 16.02 3.93
N SER A 210 -27.24 16.26 4.70
CA SER A 210 -27.79 15.34 5.70
C SER A 210 -28.21 13.98 5.13
N ASN A 211 -28.56 13.94 3.84
CA ASN A 211 -28.90 12.70 3.15
C ASN A 211 -27.76 11.67 3.16
N LEU A 212 -26.50 12.11 3.28
CA LEU A 212 -25.34 11.23 3.42
C LEU A 212 -25.21 10.54 4.79
N CYS A 213 -26.10 10.85 5.73
CA CYS A 213 -26.16 10.24 7.06
C CYS A 213 -27.43 9.40 7.30
N GLU A 214 -28.42 9.45 6.41
CA GLU A 214 -29.76 8.86 6.63
C GLU A 214 -29.80 7.33 6.74
N LEU A 215 -28.75 6.60 6.32
CA LEU A 215 -28.64 5.14 6.46
C LEU A 215 -27.71 4.72 7.62
N CYS A 216 -27.21 5.67 8.41
CA CYS A 216 -26.41 5.37 9.59
C CYS A 216 -27.31 4.91 10.75
N GLU A 217 -26.71 4.31 11.78
CA GLU A 217 -27.43 3.87 12.98
C GLU A 217 -27.97 5.07 13.75
N HIS A 218 -27.17 6.14 13.81
CA HIS A 218 -27.50 7.42 14.41
C HIS A 218 -27.30 8.57 13.39
N PRO A 219 -28.25 8.80 12.47
CA PRO A 219 -28.13 9.84 11.43
C PRO A 219 -27.83 11.25 11.97
N GLU A 220 -28.33 11.56 13.17
CA GLU A 220 -28.13 12.82 13.89
C GLU A 220 -26.70 13.00 14.44
N ILE A 221 -25.97 11.90 14.65
CA ILE A 221 -24.56 11.89 15.10
C ILE A 221 -23.64 11.73 13.88
N CYS A 222 -23.89 10.69 13.08
CA CYS A 222 -23.16 10.35 11.86
C CYS A 222 -21.63 10.33 12.07
N ASP A 223 -21.17 9.79 13.20
CA ASP A 223 -19.76 9.68 13.60
C ASP A 223 -19.53 8.30 14.23
N TYR A 224 -18.28 7.95 14.53
CA TYR A 224 -17.95 6.67 15.15
C TYR A 224 -18.20 6.68 16.67
N PRO A 225 -18.58 5.55 17.29
CA PRO A 225 -18.94 4.27 16.66
C PRO A 225 -20.37 4.28 16.10
N ASP A 226 -20.59 3.55 15.02
CA ASP A 226 -21.88 3.36 14.36
C ASP A 226 -21.92 1.98 13.69
N LYS A 227 -22.96 1.19 13.94
CA LYS A 227 -23.14 -0.19 13.43
C LYS A 227 -23.03 -0.32 11.92
N PHE A 228 -23.41 0.72 11.18
CA PHE A 228 -23.46 0.76 9.72
C PHE A 228 -22.20 1.39 9.10
N SER A 229 -21.18 1.65 9.91
CA SER A 229 -19.88 2.20 9.49
C SER A 229 -18.73 1.18 9.42
N GLY A 230 -17.62 1.58 8.80
CA GLY A 230 -16.46 0.70 8.63
C GLY A 230 -16.67 -0.38 7.57
N TYR A 231 -15.74 -1.34 7.50
CA TYR A 231 -15.74 -2.33 6.42
C TYR A 231 -16.89 -3.35 6.53
N ASP A 232 -17.15 -3.82 7.76
CA ASP A 232 -18.24 -4.75 8.08
C ASP A 232 -19.59 -4.01 8.18
N GLY A 233 -19.64 -2.85 8.84
CA GLY A 233 -20.87 -2.07 8.95
C GLY A 233 -21.39 -1.55 7.61
N ALA A 234 -20.52 -1.25 6.64
CA ALA A 234 -20.98 -0.95 5.28
C ALA A 234 -21.71 -2.12 4.61
N ILE A 235 -21.35 -3.38 4.93
CA ILE A 235 -22.07 -4.58 4.47
C ILE A 235 -23.41 -4.69 5.21
N LYS A 236 -23.42 -4.46 6.52
CA LYS A 236 -24.66 -4.42 7.34
C LYS A 236 -25.63 -3.33 6.89
N CYS A 237 -25.14 -2.17 6.48
CA CYS A 237 -25.95 -1.09 5.92
C CYS A 237 -26.70 -1.52 4.65
N LEU A 238 -26.04 -2.29 3.78
CA LEU A 238 -26.64 -2.88 2.58
C LEU A 238 -27.64 -4.00 2.93
N ALA A 239 -27.26 -4.91 3.82
CA ALA A 239 -28.07 -6.09 4.16
C ALA A 239 -29.27 -5.79 5.10
N GLU A 240 -29.11 -4.84 6.03
CA GLU A 240 -30.04 -4.63 7.15
C GLU A 240 -30.73 -3.26 7.13
N ASN A 241 -30.13 -2.21 6.54
CA ASN A 241 -30.64 -0.82 6.62
C ASN A 241 -31.06 -0.22 5.27
N GLY A 242 -31.44 -1.08 4.32
CA GLY A 242 -32.02 -0.65 3.04
C GLY A 242 -31.07 0.08 2.10
N GLY A 243 -29.75 -0.08 2.27
CA GLY A 243 -28.77 0.29 1.26
C GLY A 243 -28.91 -0.54 -0.02
N GLU A 244 -28.38 -0.03 -1.13
CA GLU A 244 -28.43 -0.68 -2.45
C GLU A 244 -27.02 -0.95 -3.02
N VAL A 245 -26.03 -0.15 -2.61
CA VAL A 245 -24.59 -0.40 -2.88
C VAL A 245 -23.73 -0.16 -1.63
N ALA A 246 -22.80 -1.08 -1.32
CA ALA A 246 -21.81 -0.93 -0.27
C ALA A 246 -20.38 -0.90 -0.81
N TRP A 247 -19.61 0.08 -0.34
CA TRP A 247 -18.20 0.25 -0.70
C TRP A 247 -17.30 -0.27 0.41
N THR A 248 -16.73 -1.47 0.21
CA THR A 248 -15.93 -2.18 1.22
C THR A 248 -14.72 -2.89 0.58
N LYS A 249 -14.11 -3.87 1.28
CA LYS A 249 -13.03 -4.70 0.73
C LYS A 249 -13.31 -6.20 0.81
N VAL A 250 -12.73 -6.94 -0.14
CA VAL A 250 -12.92 -8.40 -0.34
C VAL A 250 -12.79 -9.21 0.94
N TYR A 251 -11.77 -8.96 1.77
CA TYR A 251 -11.59 -9.66 3.05
C TYR A 251 -12.82 -9.57 3.97
N TYR A 252 -13.43 -8.39 4.12
CA TYR A 252 -14.60 -8.22 4.98
C TYR A 252 -15.87 -8.80 4.35
N VAL A 253 -16.00 -8.81 3.02
CA VAL A 253 -17.08 -9.55 2.34
C VAL A 253 -16.96 -11.04 2.67
N LYS A 254 -15.79 -11.64 2.43
CA LYS A 254 -15.56 -13.05 2.75
C LYS A 254 -15.85 -13.35 4.23
N LYS A 255 -15.34 -12.52 5.14
CA LYS A 255 -15.49 -12.67 6.60
C LYS A 255 -16.95 -12.58 7.06
N HIS A 256 -17.70 -11.60 6.55
CA HIS A 256 -19.11 -11.39 6.89
C HIS A 256 -19.98 -12.58 6.49
N PHE A 257 -19.78 -13.06 5.25
CA PHE A 257 -20.53 -14.15 4.64
C PHE A 257 -19.94 -15.56 4.91
N GLY A 258 -18.97 -15.70 5.82
CA GLY A 258 -18.37 -16.99 6.18
C GLY A 258 -17.55 -17.68 5.07
N LEU A 259 -17.19 -16.98 3.99
CA LEU A 259 -16.47 -17.54 2.84
C LEU A 259 -14.97 -17.80 3.14
N PRO A 260 -14.29 -18.70 2.40
CA PRO A 260 -12.87 -18.98 2.60
C PRO A 260 -11.94 -17.76 2.45
N ILE A 261 -11.01 -17.60 3.37
CA ILE A 261 -10.01 -16.53 3.44
C ILE A 261 -8.62 -17.16 3.57
N GLY A 262 -7.64 -16.76 2.75
CA GLY A 262 -6.24 -17.22 2.88
C GLY A 262 -6.02 -18.74 2.97
N GLY A 263 -6.91 -19.58 2.41
CA GLY A 263 -6.86 -21.04 2.53
C GLY A 263 -7.46 -21.61 3.84
N VAL A 264 -7.95 -20.77 4.74
CA VAL A 264 -8.72 -21.17 5.92
C VAL A 264 -10.14 -21.56 5.51
N ALA A 265 -10.67 -22.61 6.14
CA ALA A 265 -12.01 -23.13 5.90
C ALA A 265 -13.11 -22.07 6.19
N PRO A 266 -14.30 -22.20 5.58
CA PRO A 266 -15.46 -21.38 5.90
C PRO A 266 -15.70 -21.24 7.41
N GLN A 267 -15.93 -20.02 7.87
CA GLN A 267 -16.38 -19.78 9.25
C GLN A 267 -17.90 -19.67 9.26
N THR A 268 -18.53 -19.87 10.42
CA THR A 268 -19.96 -19.60 10.58
C THR A 268 -20.26 -18.17 10.13
N PRO A 269 -21.23 -17.94 9.21
CA PRO A 269 -21.61 -16.59 8.80
C PRO A 269 -21.94 -15.70 10.00
N VAL A 270 -21.66 -14.40 9.87
CA VAL A 270 -21.84 -13.44 10.98
C VAL A 270 -23.33 -13.14 11.25
N ALA A 271 -24.22 -13.53 10.33
CA ALA A 271 -25.67 -13.36 10.42
C ALA A 271 -26.40 -14.38 9.51
N ASP A 272 -27.73 -14.45 9.62
CA ASP A 272 -28.65 -15.20 8.72
C ASP A 272 -28.76 -14.52 7.34
N VAL A 273 -27.63 -14.18 6.72
CA VAL A 273 -27.56 -13.46 5.45
C VAL A 273 -26.82 -14.32 4.43
N HIS A 274 -27.54 -14.70 3.37
CA HIS A 274 -27.12 -15.69 2.40
C HIS A 274 -26.15 -15.10 1.35
N PRO A 275 -24.95 -15.68 1.13
CA PRO A 275 -24.00 -15.16 0.14
C PRO A 275 -24.58 -15.08 -1.28
N GLU A 276 -25.49 -16.01 -1.62
CA GLU A 276 -26.18 -16.12 -2.90
C GLU A 276 -27.15 -14.96 -3.20
N ASP A 277 -27.49 -14.10 -2.23
CA ASP A 277 -28.31 -12.91 -2.41
C ASP A 277 -27.50 -11.67 -2.83
N PHE A 278 -26.16 -11.76 -2.83
CA PHE A 278 -25.26 -10.63 -3.09
C PHE A 278 -24.37 -10.86 -4.31
N ALA A 279 -23.94 -9.75 -4.91
CA ALA A 279 -23.00 -9.74 -6.02
C ALA A 279 -21.97 -8.61 -5.87
N TYR A 280 -20.77 -8.82 -6.39
CA TYR A 280 -19.87 -7.73 -6.70
C TYR A 280 -20.38 -7.00 -7.95
N LEU A 281 -20.55 -5.68 -7.87
CA LEU A 281 -20.72 -4.83 -9.03
C LEU A 281 -19.35 -4.45 -9.57
N CYS A 282 -19.10 -4.78 -10.82
CA CYS A 282 -17.82 -4.62 -11.48
C CYS A 282 -17.67 -3.22 -12.12
N PRO A 283 -16.42 -2.74 -12.35
CA PRO A 283 -16.18 -1.46 -13.03
C PRO A 283 -16.69 -1.37 -14.47
N ASP A 284 -17.09 -2.48 -15.08
CA ASP A 284 -17.68 -2.60 -16.43
C ASP A 284 -19.22 -2.70 -16.40
N GLY A 285 -19.86 -2.47 -15.25
CA GLY A 285 -21.30 -2.60 -15.03
C GLY A 285 -21.77 -4.06 -14.81
N SER A 286 -20.94 -5.06 -15.08
CA SER A 286 -21.33 -6.47 -14.88
C SER A 286 -21.44 -6.83 -13.40
N LYS A 287 -22.17 -7.92 -13.10
CA LYS A 287 -22.25 -8.52 -11.77
C LYS A 287 -21.52 -9.85 -11.70
N LYS A 288 -20.84 -10.11 -10.58
CA LYS A 288 -20.21 -11.42 -10.29
C LYS A 288 -20.60 -11.94 -8.91
N PRO A 289 -20.84 -13.25 -8.74
CA PRO A 289 -21.22 -13.82 -7.45
C PRO A 289 -20.08 -13.66 -6.44
N ILE A 290 -20.41 -13.38 -5.18
CA ILE A 290 -19.38 -13.12 -4.16
C ILE A 290 -18.59 -14.36 -3.73
N THR A 291 -19.09 -15.55 -4.04
CA THR A 291 -18.41 -16.85 -3.91
C THR A 291 -17.31 -17.06 -4.95
N GLY A 292 -17.27 -16.24 -6.01
CA GLY A 292 -16.25 -16.28 -7.05
C GLY A 292 -15.16 -15.22 -6.91
N PRO A 293 -14.23 -15.12 -7.89
CA PRO A 293 -13.19 -14.09 -7.90
C PRO A 293 -13.78 -12.68 -7.98
N ALA A 294 -13.38 -11.81 -7.06
CA ALA A 294 -13.89 -10.44 -6.97
C ALA A 294 -13.48 -9.56 -8.17
N CYS A 295 -14.42 -8.79 -8.71
CA CYS A 295 -14.12 -7.71 -9.66
C CYS A 295 -13.83 -6.39 -8.93
N ARG A 296 -12.59 -6.30 -8.45
CA ARG A 296 -12.08 -5.15 -7.70
C ARG A 296 -11.99 -3.86 -8.53
N TRP A 297 -12.39 -2.75 -7.92
CA TRP A 297 -12.34 -1.40 -8.48
C TRP A 297 -10.93 -0.78 -8.40
N ALA A 298 -10.19 -1.14 -7.35
CA ALA A 298 -8.77 -0.87 -7.20
C ALA A 298 -8.17 -1.87 -6.21
N ALA A 299 -6.87 -2.14 -6.33
CA ALA A 299 -6.09 -2.82 -5.31
C ALA A 299 -4.89 -1.96 -4.91
N ARG A 300 -4.55 -1.92 -3.61
CA ARG A 300 -3.29 -1.35 -3.11
C ARG A 300 -2.43 -2.49 -2.55
N PRO A 301 -1.21 -2.71 -3.08
CA PRO A 301 -0.24 -3.61 -2.46
C PRO A 301 0.06 -3.22 -1.01
N TRP A 302 0.72 -4.11 -0.28
CA TRP A 302 1.16 -3.83 1.08
C TRP A 302 2.32 -2.82 1.08
N GLN A 303 2.56 -2.21 2.25
CA GLN A 303 3.87 -1.61 2.53
C GLN A 303 4.89 -2.76 2.61
N GLY A 304 6.18 -2.47 2.55
CA GLY A 304 7.19 -3.51 2.60
C GLY A 304 8.58 -2.98 2.94
N PHE A 305 9.58 -3.81 2.71
CA PHE A 305 10.98 -3.45 2.86
C PHE A 305 11.71 -3.60 1.52
N LEU A 306 12.54 -2.61 1.19
CA LEU A 306 13.27 -2.54 -0.08
C LEU A 306 14.77 -2.74 0.15
N ILE A 307 15.41 -3.52 -0.73
CA ILE A 307 16.87 -3.70 -0.85
C ILE A 307 17.35 -3.37 -2.26
N ASN A 308 18.65 -3.22 -2.47
CA ASN A 308 19.29 -3.35 -3.80
C ASN A 308 19.52 -4.85 -4.16
N ASN A 309 19.91 -5.12 -5.40
CA ASN A 309 20.04 -6.49 -5.90
C ASN A 309 21.20 -7.29 -5.27
N ASP A 310 22.24 -6.60 -4.76
CA ASP A 310 23.43 -7.24 -4.18
C ASP A 310 23.10 -8.13 -2.97
N LEU A 311 21.98 -7.84 -2.29
CA LEU A 311 21.53 -8.51 -1.08
C LEU A 311 20.59 -9.70 -1.32
N VAL A 312 20.12 -9.91 -2.56
CA VAL A 312 19.13 -10.96 -2.91
C VAL A 312 19.62 -12.36 -2.56
N SER A 313 20.89 -12.66 -2.83
CA SER A 313 21.52 -13.96 -2.52
C SER A 313 21.64 -14.23 -1.02
N SER A 314 21.64 -13.19 -0.19
CA SER A 314 21.72 -13.25 1.28
C SER A 314 20.42 -12.89 2.00
N VAL A 315 19.32 -12.71 1.27
CA VAL A 315 18.09 -12.09 1.79
C VAL A 315 17.45 -12.83 2.97
N SER A 316 17.70 -14.15 3.10
CA SER A 316 17.23 -14.97 4.21
C SER A 316 17.74 -14.48 5.59
N ASP A 317 19.00 -14.03 5.64
CA ASP A 317 19.62 -13.52 6.86
C ASP A 317 18.97 -12.20 7.31
N LEU A 318 18.84 -11.25 6.38
CA LEU A 318 18.15 -9.98 6.61
C LEU A 318 16.66 -10.19 6.94
N ARG A 319 15.98 -11.14 6.28
CA ARG A 319 14.60 -11.53 6.63
C ARG A 319 14.48 -11.99 8.06
N THR A 320 15.45 -12.79 8.53
CA THR A 320 15.50 -13.26 9.93
C THR A 320 15.71 -12.09 10.89
N GLN A 321 16.64 -11.17 10.60
CA GLN A 321 16.87 -9.98 11.44
C GLN A 321 15.63 -9.07 11.52
N VAL A 322 14.95 -8.80 10.40
CA VAL A 322 13.72 -7.98 10.40
C VAL A 322 12.56 -8.67 11.14
N SER A 323 12.42 -9.99 11.02
CA SER A 323 11.43 -10.75 11.79
C SER A 323 11.76 -10.79 13.29
N LEU A 324 13.03 -10.90 13.68
CA LEU A 324 13.44 -10.83 15.08
C LEU A 324 13.15 -9.45 15.67
N ALA A 325 13.50 -8.37 14.97
CA ALA A 325 13.20 -7.01 15.42
C ALA A 325 11.70 -6.72 15.51
N ASN A 326 10.88 -7.32 14.64
CA ASN A 326 9.43 -7.29 14.80
C ASN A 326 9.00 -7.92 16.13
N THR A 327 9.53 -9.10 16.48
CA THR A 327 9.19 -9.78 17.74
C THR A 327 9.62 -8.94 18.94
N GLU A 328 10.91 -8.59 19.02
CA GLU A 328 11.50 -7.78 20.10
C GLU A 328 10.72 -6.47 20.34
N GLY A 329 10.43 -5.72 19.26
CA GLY A 329 9.70 -4.46 19.37
C GLY A 329 8.23 -4.60 19.77
N VAL A 330 7.58 -5.74 19.45
CA VAL A 330 6.20 -6.03 19.88
C VAL A 330 6.16 -6.47 21.34
N GLU A 331 7.09 -7.34 21.76
CA GLU A 331 7.14 -7.87 23.13
C GLU A 331 7.55 -6.80 24.15
N SER A 332 8.49 -5.92 23.78
CA SER A 332 8.90 -4.77 24.61
C SER A 332 8.00 -3.54 24.47
N ASN A 333 7.00 -3.55 23.57
CA ASN A 333 6.18 -2.39 23.20
C ASN A 333 7.02 -1.14 22.87
N ALA A 334 8.02 -1.31 22.00
CA ALA A 334 9.01 -0.26 21.75
C ALA A 334 8.52 0.82 20.78
N ASP A 335 8.75 2.09 21.12
CA ASP A 335 8.41 3.25 20.27
C ASP A 335 9.13 3.22 18.91
N TRP A 336 10.36 2.68 18.86
CA TRP A 336 11.13 2.55 17.63
C TRP A 336 10.49 1.62 16.61
N LEU A 337 9.66 0.65 17.01
CA LEU A 337 9.06 -0.33 16.08
C LEU A 337 8.26 0.34 14.96
N ASN A 338 7.50 1.38 15.29
CA ASN A 338 6.72 2.14 14.32
C ASN A 338 7.60 3.13 13.56
N LYS A 339 8.40 3.91 14.28
CA LYS A 339 9.24 4.96 13.68
C LYS A 339 10.31 4.41 12.73
N VAL A 340 10.86 3.24 13.01
CA VAL A 340 12.01 2.67 12.28
C VAL A 340 11.59 1.58 11.29
N LEU A 341 10.66 0.70 11.66
CA LEU A 341 10.23 -0.42 10.81
C LEU A 341 8.83 -0.23 10.18
N THR A 342 8.11 0.84 10.52
CA THR A 342 6.70 1.07 10.09
C THR A 342 5.75 -0.05 10.54
N ILE A 343 6.10 -0.74 11.64
CA ILE A 343 5.31 -1.84 12.24
C ILE A 343 4.66 -1.33 13.54
N ASN A 344 3.48 -1.85 13.88
CA ASN A 344 2.83 -1.57 15.16
C ASN A 344 2.17 -2.85 15.70
N ASN A 345 1.53 -2.75 16.87
CA ASN A 345 0.88 -3.89 17.53
C ASN A 345 -0.19 -4.62 16.69
N LYS A 346 -0.70 -4.02 15.59
CA LYS A 346 -1.67 -4.63 14.66
C LYS A 346 -1.06 -5.13 13.34
N THR A 347 0.24 -4.93 13.10
CA THR A 347 0.93 -5.36 11.88
C THR A 347 2.09 -6.31 12.17
N LEU A 348 2.63 -6.91 11.10
CA LEU A 348 3.81 -7.77 11.15
C LEU A 348 4.54 -7.78 9.79
N ALA A 349 5.84 -8.08 9.82
CA ALA A 349 6.65 -8.32 8.64
C ALA A 349 6.51 -9.78 8.19
N ILE A 350 6.00 -9.97 6.97
CA ILE A 350 5.81 -11.26 6.29
C ILE A 350 6.80 -11.35 5.13
N ASP A 351 7.37 -12.53 4.92
CA ASP A 351 8.17 -12.81 3.72
C ASP A 351 7.27 -12.90 2.49
N ASN A 352 7.66 -12.25 1.38
CA ASN A 352 7.11 -12.59 0.08
C ASN A 352 7.76 -13.88 -0.44
N GLU A 353 7.08 -14.60 -1.34
CA GLU A 353 7.54 -15.89 -1.90
C GLU A 353 8.99 -15.80 -2.42
N GLN A 354 9.29 -14.70 -3.12
CA GLN A 354 10.60 -14.35 -3.64
C GLN A 354 10.75 -12.83 -3.70
N PRO A 355 11.98 -12.27 -3.57
CA PRO A 355 12.24 -10.87 -3.84
C PRO A 355 11.76 -10.48 -5.25
N ILE A 356 11.17 -9.30 -5.38
CA ILE A 356 10.49 -8.86 -6.61
C ILE A 356 10.70 -7.37 -6.83
N SER A 357 10.92 -6.95 -8.08
CA SER A 357 11.19 -5.55 -8.39
C SER A 357 9.98 -4.66 -8.03
N PRO A 358 10.18 -3.40 -7.62
CA PRO A 358 9.10 -2.49 -7.27
C PRO A 358 8.02 -2.37 -8.35
N GLN A 359 8.39 -2.31 -9.63
CA GLN A 359 7.41 -2.24 -10.71
C GLN A 359 6.56 -3.51 -10.78
N ALA A 360 7.18 -4.70 -10.77
CA ALA A 360 6.44 -5.96 -10.83
C ALA A 360 5.58 -6.19 -9.57
N TYR A 361 6.01 -5.69 -8.41
CA TYR A 361 5.20 -5.70 -7.19
C TYR A 361 3.95 -4.81 -7.31
N LEU A 362 4.09 -3.60 -7.86
CA LEU A 362 2.98 -2.67 -8.08
C LEU A 362 2.01 -3.18 -9.16
N ASP A 363 2.52 -3.81 -10.21
CA ASP A 363 1.74 -4.37 -11.31
C ASP A 363 0.77 -5.48 -10.85
N LYS A 364 1.04 -6.16 -9.72
CA LYS A 364 0.06 -7.06 -9.06
C LYS A 364 -1.23 -6.32 -8.70
N GLY A 365 -1.11 -5.09 -8.18
CA GLY A 365 -2.25 -4.24 -7.83
C GLY A 365 -2.91 -3.63 -9.07
N ILE A 366 -2.08 -3.23 -10.04
CA ILE A 366 -2.50 -2.69 -11.33
C ILE A 366 -2.82 -3.84 -12.30
N LYS A 367 -3.96 -4.51 -12.09
CA LYS A 367 -4.66 -5.04 -13.27
C LYS A 367 -4.89 -3.84 -14.19
N LYS A 368 -4.39 -3.92 -15.43
CA LYS A 368 -4.61 -2.92 -16.49
C LYS A 368 -6.11 -2.67 -16.62
N ILE A 369 -6.59 -1.65 -15.92
CA ILE A 369 -7.84 -0.99 -16.27
C ILE A 369 -7.45 -0.19 -17.49
N TYR A 370 -7.73 -0.79 -18.65
CA TYR A 370 -7.68 -0.09 -19.92
C TYR A 370 -8.54 1.17 -19.76
N ILE A 371 -7.88 2.31 -19.98
CA ILE A 371 -8.51 3.59 -20.30
C ILE A 371 -8.54 3.62 -21.83
#